data_AF-A0A725MET9-F1
#
_entry.id   AF-A0A725MET9-F1
#
_cell.length_a   1.000
_cell.length_b   1.000
_cell.length_c   1.000
_cell.angle_alpha   90.00
_cell.angle_beta   90.00
_cell.angle_gamma   90.00
#
_symmetry.space_group_name_H-M   'P 1'
#
loop_
_entity.id
_entity.type
_entity.pdbx_description
1 polymer ?
#
loop_
_entity_poly.entity_id
_entity_poly.type
_entity_poly.pdbx_seq_one_letter_code
_entity_poly.pdbx_strand_id
1 'polypeptide(L)'
;MSNINKQALRERYSPKPVPKCHICGEEMTIQRISASRITYGCTGEGDDGYFKFGRTFTDEHYEKSRVTVVDVSDPDVLALLDENLQLQREKDATEAVALALRDDMQQAREQLAAAEQERENWRISFDNERYRADKLAAALNAEREKLVMANRSLITQHIRANSAESRIAELEARTVCLPKLPVLGSTTERYEGFAAGASSMRNECANAIHAAGIKVEGE
;
A
#
# COMPACT_ATOMS: atom_id res chain seq x y z
N MET A 1 6.96 -17.11 -45.62
CA MET A 1 8.01 -18.14 -45.46
C MET A 1 7.63 -19.32 -46.35
N SER A 2 8.52 -19.74 -47.24
CA SER A 2 8.30 -20.92 -48.09
C SER A 2 7.98 -22.11 -47.20
N ASN A 3 6.82 -22.74 -47.45
CA ASN A 3 6.33 -23.88 -46.68
C ASN A 3 7.13 -25.14 -47.09
N ILE A 4 8.42 -25.13 -46.77
CA ILE A 4 9.35 -26.19 -47.09
C ILE A 4 8.95 -27.40 -46.26
N ASN A 5 8.56 -28.47 -46.95
CA ASN A 5 8.20 -29.71 -46.30
C ASN A 5 9.47 -30.39 -45.77
N LYS A 6 9.78 -30.18 -44.47
CA LYS A 6 10.94 -30.76 -43.80
C LYS A 6 10.93 -32.30 -43.81
N GLN A 7 9.75 -32.91 -43.83
CA GLN A 7 9.61 -34.35 -43.95
C GLN A 7 10.05 -34.85 -45.33
N ALA A 8 9.63 -34.16 -46.40
CA ALA A 8 10.09 -34.46 -47.75
C ALA A 8 11.61 -34.27 -47.92
N LEU A 9 12.21 -33.30 -47.21
CA LEU A 9 13.66 -33.15 -47.17
C LEU A 9 14.33 -34.33 -46.45
N ARG A 10 13.83 -34.73 -45.27
CA ARG A 10 14.36 -35.91 -44.56
C ARG A 10 14.32 -37.16 -45.43
N GLU A 11 13.21 -37.42 -46.11
CA GLU A 11 13.07 -38.57 -47.00
C GLU A 11 14.04 -38.51 -48.19
N ARG A 12 14.26 -37.32 -48.76
CA ARG A 12 15.15 -37.12 -49.90
C ARG A 12 16.63 -37.34 -49.57
N TYR A 13 17.07 -36.92 -48.38
CA TYR A 13 18.46 -37.03 -47.92
C TYR A 13 18.71 -38.29 -47.06
N SER A 14 17.70 -39.13 -46.87
CA SER A 14 17.83 -40.43 -46.20
C SER A 14 18.50 -41.47 -47.11
N PRO A 15 19.27 -42.41 -46.54
CA PRO A 15 19.85 -43.54 -47.25
C PRO A 15 18.85 -44.24 -48.16
N LYS A 16 19.20 -44.41 -49.44
CA LYS A 16 18.34 -45.13 -50.39
C LYS A 16 18.44 -46.64 -50.14
N PRO A 17 17.31 -47.37 -50.15
CA PRO A 17 17.32 -48.82 -50.00
C PRO A 17 18.00 -49.48 -51.20
N VAL A 18 18.60 -50.64 -50.96
CA VAL A 18 19.23 -51.46 -52.01
C VAL A 18 18.14 -51.89 -53.01
N PRO A 19 18.34 -51.68 -54.33
CA PRO A 19 17.37 -52.07 -55.33
C PRO A 19 17.30 -53.60 -55.45
N LYS A 20 16.11 -54.10 -55.76
CA LYS A 20 15.87 -55.51 -56.09
C LYS A 20 16.04 -55.74 -57.59
N CYS A 21 16.54 -56.92 -57.95
CA CYS A 21 16.68 -57.34 -59.33
C CYS A 21 15.29 -57.46 -59.98
N HIS A 22 15.06 -56.78 -61.10
CA HIS A 22 13.80 -56.85 -61.82
C HIS A 22 13.58 -58.18 -62.56
N ILE A 23 14.60 -59.04 -62.63
CA ILE A 23 14.55 -60.34 -63.31
C ILE A 23 14.29 -61.49 -62.32
N CYS A 24 14.92 -61.49 -61.14
CA CYS A 24 14.76 -62.56 -60.13
C CYS A 24 14.19 -62.10 -58.78
N GLY A 25 14.05 -60.80 -58.53
CA GLY A 25 13.48 -60.25 -57.29
C GLY A 25 14.42 -60.17 -56.09
N GLU A 26 15.64 -60.69 -56.19
CA GLU A 26 16.63 -60.70 -55.11
C GLU A 26 17.32 -59.35 -54.91
N GLU A 27 17.86 -59.10 -53.71
CA GLU A 27 18.63 -57.90 -53.43
C GLU A 27 19.92 -57.88 -54.26
N MET A 28 20.18 -56.73 -54.89
CA MET A 28 21.32 -56.57 -55.75
C MET A 28 22.56 -56.14 -54.93
N THR A 29 23.74 -56.53 -55.38
CA THR A 29 25.00 -56.16 -54.73
C THR A 29 25.67 -55.01 -55.47
N ILE A 30 26.46 -54.21 -54.74
CA ILE A 30 27.19 -53.08 -55.30
C ILE A 30 28.33 -53.60 -56.19
N GLN A 31 28.31 -53.20 -57.46
CA GLN A 31 29.32 -53.57 -58.44
C GLN A 31 30.35 -52.46 -58.65
N ARG A 32 29.90 -51.20 -58.53
CA ARG A 32 30.76 -50.03 -58.69
C ARG A 32 30.18 -48.83 -57.95
N ILE A 33 31.03 -48.10 -57.25
CA ILE A 33 30.72 -46.78 -56.70
C ILE A 33 31.56 -45.74 -57.44
N SER A 34 30.90 -44.72 -57.97
CA SER A 34 31.56 -43.55 -58.58
C SER A 34 30.90 -42.29 -58.05
N ALA A 35 31.49 -41.73 -56.99
CA ALA A 35 30.91 -40.61 -56.23
C ALA A 35 29.46 -40.91 -55.83
N SER A 36 28.51 -40.08 -56.27
CA SER A 36 27.07 -40.25 -56.01
C SER A 36 26.39 -41.30 -56.87
N ARG A 37 27.06 -41.95 -57.82
CA ARG A 37 26.45 -42.97 -58.69
C ARG A 37 26.87 -44.36 -58.22
N ILE A 38 25.92 -45.11 -57.67
CA ILE A 38 26.11 -46.50 -57.24
C ILE A 38 25.49 -47.40 -58.31
N THR A 39 26.29 -48.31 -58.86
CA THR A 39 25.81 -49.33 -59.80
C THR A 39 25.61 -50.64 -59.06
N TYR A 40 24.38 -51.11 -59.06
CA TYR A 40 23.98 -52.39 -58.53
C TYR A 40 23.88 -53.40 -59.67
N GLY A 41 24.18 -54.67 -59.39
CA GLY A 41 24.02 -55.80 -60.30
C GLY A 41 23.65 -57.06 -59.54
N CYS A 42 22.97 -58.00 -60.19
CA CYS A 42 22.73 -59.32 -59.61
C CYS A 42 23.93 -60.22 -59.95
N THR A 43 24.74 -60.58 -58.94
CA THR A 43 25.94 -61.43 -59.11
C THR A 43 25.59 -62.90 -59.35
N GLY A 44 24.35 -63.31 -59.08
CA GLY A 44 23.94 -64.71 -59.20
C GLY A 44 24.65 -65.64 -58.22
N GLU A 45 25.34 -65.10 -57.22
CA GLU A 45 26.03 -65.85 -56.16
C GLU A 45 24.99 -66.38 -55.17
N GLY A 46 25.08 -67.67 -54.86
CA GLY A 46 24.27 -68.34 -53.85
C GLY A 46 24.84 -68.17 -52.45
N ASP A 47 24.06 -68.56 -51.44
CA ASP A 47 24.46 -68.49 -50.03
C ASP A 47 25.64 -69.42 -49.68
N ASP A 48 25.98 -70.33 -50.60
CA ASP A 48 27.08 -71.29 -50.52
C ASP A 48 28.42 -70.77 -51.10
N GLY A 49 28.45 -69.53 -51.60
CA GLY A 49 29.63 -68.94 -52.26
C GLY A 49 29.88 -69.49 -53.67
N TYR A 50 28.94 -70.27 -54.22
CA TYR A 50 28.96 -70.72 -55.61
C TYR A 50 27.89 -69.99 -56.43
N PHE A 51 28.06 -69.95 -57.75
CA PHE A 51 27.03 -69.38 -58.62
C PHE A 51 25.78 -70.27 -58.61
N LYS A 52 24.60 -69.65 -58.58
CA LYS A 52 23.31 -70.33 -58.70
C LYS A 52 23.26 -71.13 -59.99
N PHE A 53 22.50 -72.22 -59.98
CA PHE A 53 22.47 -73.17 -61.09
C PHE A 53 22.18 -72.46 -62.44
N GLY A 54 23.10 -72.61 -63.40
CA GLY A 54 23.02 -71.97 -64.72
C GLY A 54 23.55 -70.54 -64.81
N ARG A 55 24.18 -70.01 -63.77
CA ARG A 55 24.79 -68.66 -63.73
C ARG A 55 26.31 -68.71 -63.87
N THR A 56 26.88 -67.63 -64.39
CA THR A 56 28.33 -67.38 -64.39
C THR A 56 28.60 -65.91 -64.06
N PHE A 57 29.85 -65.56 -63.76
CA PHE A 57 30.26 -64.21 -63.32
C PHE A 57 29.91 -63.08 -64.31
N THR A 58 29.72 -63.39 -65.60
CA THR A 58 29.41 -62.43 -66.67
C THR A 58 28.28 -62.97 -67.55
N ASP A 59 27.21 -63.43 -66.92
CA ASP A 59 26.07 -63.92 -67.65
C ASP A 59 25.14 -62.79 -68.12
N GLU A 60 24.24 -63.14 -69.05
CA GLU A 60 23.25 -62.20 -69.59
C GLU A 60 22.36 -61.60 -68.49
N HIS A 61 22.17 -62.33 -67.38
CA HIS A 61 21.45 -61.84 -66.23
C HIS A 61 22.22 -60.73 -65.50
N TYR A 62 23.51 -60.90 -65.26
CA TYR A 62 24.37 -59.89 -64.68
C TYR A 62 24.33 -58.62 -65.53
N GLU A 63 24.49 -58.71 -66.85
CA GLU A 63 24.46 -57.53 -67.74
C GLU A 63 23.11 -56.83 -67.76
N LYS A 64 22.01 -57.58 -67.92
CA LYS A 64 20.65 -57.02 -67.99
C LYS A 64 20.13 -56.53 -66.66
N SER A 65 20.60 -57.07 -65.53
CA SER A 65 20.12 -56.68 -64.21
C SER A 65 20.68 -55.33 -63.74
N ARG A 66 21.74 -54.80 -64.35
CA ARG A 66 22.44 -53.61 -63.85
C ARG A 66 21.57 -52.36 -63.80
N VAL A 67 21.57 -51.70 -62.64
CA VAL A 67 20.88 -50.42 -62.41
C VAL A 67 21.86 -49.45 -61.74
N THR A 68 21.92 -48.21 -62.24
CA THR A 68 22.65 -47.14 -61.58
C THR A 68 21.70 -46.23 -60.83
N VAL A 69 21.86 -46.17 -59.51
CA VAL A 69 21.12 -45.26 -58.63
C VAL A 69 22.01 -44.07 -58.29
N VAL A 70 21.45 -42.87 -58.33
CA VAL A 70 22.12 -41.67 -57.80
C VAL A 70 21.81 -41.56 -56.32
N ASP A 71 22.78 -41.76 -55.46
CA ASP A 71 22.69 -41.53 -54.03
C ASP A 71 22.91 -40.04 -53.71
N VAL A 72 21.90 -39.42 -53.11
CA VAL A 72 21.94 -38.02 -52.66
C VAL A 72 21.76 -37.93 -51.15
N SER A 73 21.95 -39.06 -50.46
CA SER A 73 21.84 -39.13 -49.01
C SER A 73 22.95 -38.30 -48.37
N ASP A 74 22.58 -37.51 -47.38
CA ASP A 74 23.51 -36.59 -46.72
C ASP A 74 23.20 -36.56 -45.21
N PRO A 75 24.04 -37.20 -44.37
CA PRO A 75 23.83 -37.25 -42.93
C PRO A 75 23.94 -35.87 -42.27
N ASP A 76 24.73 -34.94 -42.83
CA ASP A 76 24.90 -33.60 -42.27
C ASP A 76 23.62 -32.79 -42.47
N VAL A 77 22.93 -32.95 -43.61
CA VAL A 77 21.62 -32.33 -43.85
C VAL A 77 20.56 -32.86 -42.88
N LEU A 78 20.57 -34.16 -42.57
CA LEU A 78 19.64 -34.74 -41.59
C LEU A 78 19.90 -34.21 -40.18
N ALA A 79 21.18 -34.13 -39.78
CA ALA A 79 21.57 -33.56 -38.49
C ALA A 79 21.15 -32.08 -38.36
N LEU A 80 21.32 -31.28 -39.42
CA LEU A 80 20.84 -29.89 -39.45
C LEU A 80 19.32 -29.78 -39.36
N LEU A 81 18.57 -30.74 -39.92
CA LEU A 81 17.11 -30.79 -39.78
C LEU A 81 16.66 -31.17 -38.36
N ASP A 82 17.43 -32.00 -37.64
CA ASP A 82 17.21 -32.30 -36.23
C ASP A 82 17.50 -31.08 -35.35
N GLU A 83 18.65 -30.43 -35.56
CA GLU A 83 19.03 -29.21 -34.85
C GLU A 83 18.00 -28.09 -35.08
N ASN A 84 17.54 -27.89 -36.32
CA ASN A 84 16.54 -26.86 -36.62
C ASN A 84 15.20 -27.15 -35.94
N LEU A 85 14.80 -28.42 -35.82
CA LEU A 85 13.59 -28.81 -35.07
C LEU A 85 13.75 -28.54 -33.57
N GLN A 86 14.92 -28.84 -33.02
CA GLN A 86 15.24 -28.58 -31.62
C GLN A 86 15.24 -27.07 -31.32
N LEU A 87 15.91 -26.27 -32.14
CA LEU A 87 15.95 -24.81 -32.03
C LEU A 87 14.55 -24.19 -32.15
N GLN A 88 13.68 -24.74 -32.99
CA GLN A 88 12.29 -24.27 -33.06
C GLN A 88 11.55 -24.52 -31.76
N ARG A 89 11.68 -25.71 -31.17
CA ARG A 89 11.05 -26.02 -29.88
C ARG A 89 11.56 -25.12 -28.76
N GLU A 90 12.86 -24.88 -28.71
CA GLU A 90 13.49 -24.00 -27.72
C GLU A 90 13.07 -22.55 -27.90
N LYS A 91 12.98 -22.09 -29.15
CA LYS A 91 12.46 -20.77 -29.49
C LYS A 91 11.01 -20.63 -29.00
N ASP A 92 10.13 -21.58 -29.35
CA ASP A 92 8.72 -21.55 -28.96
C ASP A 92 8.57 -21.57 -27.42
N ALA A 93 9.39 -22.37 -26.72
CA ALA A 93 9.42 -22.40 -25.26
C ALA A 93 9.89 -21.05 -24.66
N THR A 94 10.91 -20.43 -25.26
CA THR A 94 11.43 -19.13 -24.82
C THR A 94 10.41 -18.02 -25.07
N GLU A 95 9.72 -18.04 -26.21
CA GLU A 95 8.64 -17.11 -26.53
C GLU A 95 7.47 -17.26 -25.55
N ALA A 96 7.09 -18.49 -25.19
CA ALA A 96 6.06 -18.74 -24.19
C ALA A 96 6.44 -18.18 -22.81
N VAL A 97 7.68 -18.38 -22.37
CA VAL A 97 8.19 -17.81 -21.10
C VAL A 97 8.22 -16.29 -21.15
N ALA A 98 8.63 -15.69 -22.27
CA ALA A 98 8.68 -14.24 -22.43
C ALA A 98 7.28 -13.60 -22.41
N LEU A 99 6.26 -14.30 -22.93
CA LEU A 99 4.87 -13.88 -22.84
C LEU A 99 4.36 -13.93 -21.40
N ALA A 100 4.56 -15.05 -20.70
CA ALA A 100 4.17 -15.18 -19.29
C ALA A 100 4.82 -14.11 -18.41
N LEU A 101 6.12 -13.85 -18.58
CA LEU A 101 6.82 -12.81 -17.84
C LEU A 101 6.26 -11.41 -18.13
N ARG A 102 5.84 -11.14 -19.37
CA ARG A 102 5.21 -9.87 -19.73
C ARG A 102 3.88 -9.68 -19.01
N ASP A 103 3.07 -10.74 -18.95
CA ASP A 103 1.78 -10.73 -18.27
C ASP A 103 1.97 -10.52 -16.76
N ASP A 104 2.91 -11.24 -16.14
CA ASP A 104 3.28 -11.07 -14.74
C ASP A 104 3.75 -9.64 -14.44
N MET A 105 4.60 -9.07 -15.31
CA MET A 105 5.06 -7.69 -15.19
C MET A 105 3.92 -6.68 -15.32
N GLN A 106 2.95 -6.94 -16.19
CA GLN A 106 1.77 -6.09 -16.34
C GLN A 106 0.90 -6.16 -15.08
N GLN A 107 0.63 -7.36 -14.57
CA GLN A 107 -0.13 -7.55 -13.34
C GLN A 107 0.55 -6.88 -12.14
N ALA A 108 1.88 -7.00 -12.02
CA ALA A 108 2.64 -6.34 -10.96
C ALA A 108 2.54 -4.81 -11.04
N ARG A 109 2.53 -4.23 -12.25
CA ARG A 109 2.33 -2.78 -12.45
C ARG A 109 0.92 -2.33 -12.04
N GLU A 110 -0.10 -3.11 -12.38
CA GLU A 110 -1.48 -2.82 -11.99
C GLU A 110 -1.66 -2.87 -10.47
N GLN A 111 -1.08 -3.88 -9.80
CA GLN A 111 -1.07 -3.96 -8.34
C GLN A 111 -0.32 -2.78 -7.70
N LEU A 112 0.82 -2.38 -8.26
CA LEU A 112 1.57 -1.23 -7.78
C LEU A 112 0.75 0.06 -7.91
N ALA A 113 0.11 0.29 -9.06
CA ALA A 113 -0.73 1.46 -9.28
C ALA A 113 -1.93 1.49 -8.32
N ALA A 114 -2.57 0.35 -8.07
CA ALA A 114 -3.66 0.25 -7.09
C ALA A 114 -3.18 0.57 -5.66
N ALA A 115 -2.03 0.02 -5.25
CA ALA A 115 -1.45 0.30 -3.94
C ALA A 115 -1.01 1.77 -3.77
N GLU A 116 -0.50 2.40 -4.84
CA GLU A 116 -0.19 3.83 -4.85
C GLU A 116 -1.46 4.68 -4.71
N GLN A 117 -2.53 4.33 -5.41
CA GLN A 117 -3.81 5.02 -5.30
C GLN A 117 -4.41 4.87 -3.89
N GLU A 118 -4.36 3.69 -3.30
CA GLU A 118 -4.80 3.48 -1.91
C GLU A 118 -4.00 4.33 -0.93
N ARG A 119 -2.66 4.38 -1.09
CA ARG A 119 -1.80 5.21 -0.26
C ARG A 119 -2.16 6.69 -0.35
N GLU A 120 -2.45 7.17 -1.56
CA GLU A 120 -2.88 8.55 -1.79
C GLU A 120 -4.25 8.83 -1.16
N ASN A 121 -5.20 7.91 -1.29
CA ASN A 121 -6.50 8.01 -0.62
C ASN A 121 -6.35 8.10 0.90
N TRP A 122 -5.48 7.25 1.48
CA TRP A 122 -5.17 7.30 2.91
C TRP A 122 -4.51 8.62 3.31
N ARG A 123 -3.57 9.12 2.52
CA ARG A 123 -2.90 10.41 2.75
C ARG A 123 -3.93 11.54 2.82
N ILE A 124 -4.83 11.62 1.83
CA ILE A 124 -5.89 12.63 1.77
C ILE A 124 -6.85 12.48 2.96
N SER A 125 -7.25 11.26 3.30
CA SER A 125 -8.12 11.01 4.46
C SER A 125 -7.47 11.48 5.76
N PHE A 126 -6.18 11.20 5.94
CA PHE A 126 -5.43 11.61 7.12
C PHE A 126 -5.28 13.13 7.21
N ASP A 127 -4.98 13.80 6.09
CA ASP A 127 -4.91 15.26 6.03
C ASP A 127 -6.24 15.91 6.40
N ASN A 128 -7.36 15.36 5.93
CA ASN A 128 -8.71 15.82 6.29
C ASN A 128 -9.00 15.63 7.79
N GLU A 129 -8.62 14.50 8.36
CA GLU A 129 -8.81 14.20 9.79
C GLU A 129 -7.98 15.17 10.65
N ARG A 130 -6.71 15.40 10.27
CA ARG A 130 -5.83 16.35 10.95
C ARG A 130 -6.40 17.77 10.90
N TYR A 131 -6.89 18.20 9.74
CA TYR A 131 -7.52 19.51 9.61
C TYR A 131 -8.73 19.69 10.54
N ARG A 132 -9.57 18.65 10.67
CA ARG A 132 -10.70 18.68 11.62
C ARG A 132 -10.22 18.76 13.07
N ALA A 133 -9.20 18.00 13.43
CA ALA A 133 -8.62 18.01 14.77
C ALA A 133 -8.03 19.39 15.12
N ASP A 134 -7.28 20.00 14.20
CA ASP A 134 -6.70 21.34 14.38
C ASP A 134 -7.81 22.40 14.57
N LYS A 135 -8.89 22.31 13.80
CA LYS A 135 -10.05 23.22 13.94
C LYS A 135 -10.73 23.06 15.30
N LEU A 136 -10.90 21.83 15.77
CA LEU A 136 -11.47 21.55 17.10
C LEU A 136 -10.55 22.07 18.20
N ALA A 137 -9.24 21.84 18.09
CA ALA A 137 -8.25 22.31 19.05
C ALA A 137 -8.24 23.85 19.14
N ALA A 138 -8.33 24.55 18.00
CA ALA A 138 -8.45 26.00 17.96
C ALA A 138 -9.73 26.49 18.66
N ALA A 139 -10.87 25.84 18.41
CA ALA A 139 -12.14 26.18 19.07
C ALA A 139 -12.07 25.98 20.59
N LEU A 140 -11.51 24.85 21.04
CA LEU A 140 -11.34 24.55 22.47
C LEU A 140 -10.39 25.55 23.15
N ASN A 141 -9.31 25.95 22.48
CA ASN A 141 -8.39 26.97 23.01
C ASN A 141 -9.09 28.32 23.14
N ALA A 142 -9.89 28.73 22.16
CA ALA A 142 -10.66 29.98 22.23
C ALA A 142 -11.66 29.98 23.41
N GLU A 143 -12.36 28.86 23.66
CA GLU A 143 -13.25 28.74 24.82
C GLU A 143 -12.47 28.75 26.15
N ARG A 144 -11.31 28.08 26.20
CA ARG A 144 -10.43 28.10 27.37
C ARG A 144 -9.97 29.52 27.69
N GLU A 145 -9.60 30.30 26.70
CA GLU A 145 -9.20 31.71 26.89
C GLU A 145 -10.34 32.55 27.46
N LYS A 146 -11.58 32.38 26.96
CA LYS A 146 -12.77 33.06 27.52
C LYS A 146 -12.97 32.70 28.99
N LEU A 147 -12.87 31.42 29.34
CA LEU A 147 -12.98 30.96 30.73
C LEU A 147 -11.88 31.55 31.62
N VAL A 148 -10.64 31.62 31.13
CA VAL A 148 -9.54 32.25 31.85
C VAL A 148 -9.82 33.73 32.12
N MET A 149 -10.33 34.47 31.13
CA MET A 149 -10.70 35.88 31.32
C MET A 149 -11.87 36.06 32.29
N ALA A 150 -12.89 35.22 32.18
CA ALA A 150 -14.03 35.24 33.11
C ALA A 150 -13.59 34.95 34.55
N ASN A 151 -12.74 33.94 34.76
CA ASN A 151 -12.19 33.62 36.08
C ASN A 151 -11.36 34.77 36.65
N ARG A 152 -10.53 35.43 35.83
CA ARG A 152 -9.78 36.61 36.26
C ARG A 152 -10.70 37.74 36.73
N SER A 153 -11.79 37.98 36.00
CA SER A 153 -12.81 38.95 36.39
C SER A 153 -13.47 38.58 37.71
N LEU A 154 -13.86 37.30 37.87
CA LEU A 154 -14.50 36.80 39.08
C LEU A 154 -13.59 36.93 40.30
N ILE A 155 -12.30 36.60 40.18
CA ILE A 155 -11.31 36.81 41.25
C ILE A 155 -11.24 38.30 41.64
N THR A 156 -11.20 39.19 40.65
CA THR A 156 -11.16 40.63 40.91
C THR A 156 -12.42 41.12 41.63
N GLN A 157 -13.59 40.64 41.22
CA GLN A 157 -14.86 40.95 41.88
C GLN A 157 -14.92 40.40 43.29
N HIS A 158 -14.45 39.17 43.52
CA HIS A 158 -14.40 38.56 44.84
C HIS A 158 -13.52 39.38 45.81
N ILE A 159 -12.34 39.83 45.35
CA ILE A 159 -11.48 40.71 46.17
C ILE A 159 -12.21 42.01 46.54
N ARG A 160 -12.93 42.63 45.59
CA ARG A 160 -13.72 43.85 45.85
C ARG A 160 -14.84 43.59 46.84
N ALA A 161 -15.55 42.48 46.70
CA ALA A 161 -16.63 42.08 47.60
C ALA A 161 -16.08 41.89 49.03
N ASN A 162 -15.01 41.12 49.20
CA ASN A 162 -14.39 40.90 50.51
C ASN A 162 -13.92 42.21 51.16
N SER A 163 -13.36 43.13 50.36
CA SER A 163 -12.98 44.46 50.84
C SER A 163 -14.19 45.29 51.26
N ALA A 164 -15.30 45.23 50.52
CA ALA A 164 -16.55 45.89 50.88
C ALA A 164 -17.15 45.30 52.15
N GLU A 165 -17.17 43.97 52.29
CA GLU A 165 -17.62 43.27 53.49
C GLU A 165 -16.81 43.68 54.72
N SER A 166 -15.49 43.76 54.61
CA SER A 166 -14.63 44.23 55.70
C SER A 166 -14.93 45.68 56.10
N ARG A 167 -15.20 46.56 55.13
CA ARG A 167 -15.60 47.96 55.40
C ARG A 167 -16.98 48.05 56.04
N ILE A 168 -17.94 47.22 55.62
CA ILE A 168 -19.27 47.16 56.24
C ILE A 168 -19.13 46.71 57.70
N ALA A 169 -18.36 45.65 57.96
CA ALA A 169 -18.11 45.17 59.32
C ALA A 169 -17.42 46.24 60.19
N GLU A 170 -16.45 46.97 59.64
CA GLU A 170 -15.82 48.10 60.34
C GLU A 170 -16.86 49.18 60.70
N LEU A 171 -17.72 49.56 59.76
CA LEU A 171 -18.76 50.57 59.97
C LEU A 171 -19.81 50.12 61.00
N GLU A 172 -20.25 48.87 60.95
CA GLU A 172 -21.21 48.27 61.89
C GLU A 172 -20.65 48.09 63.33
N ALA A 173 -19.31 48.06 63.44
CA ALA A 173 -18.61 48.02 64.72
C ALA A 173 -18.39 49.42 65.34
N ARG A 174 -18.60 50.52 64.59
CA ARG A 174 -18.38 51.88 65.11
C ARG A 174 -19.39 52.21 66.20
N THR A 175 -18.84 52.74 67.29
CA THR A 175 -19.58 53.22 68.45
C THR A 175 -19.26 54.69 68.69
N VAL A 176 -20.19 55.41 69.33
CA VAL A 176 -20.00 56.82 69.72
C VAL A 176 -20.37 57.00 71.18
N CYS A 177 -19.53 57.69 71.95
CA CYS A 177 -19.83 58.02 73.33
C CYS A 177 -20.53 59.39 73.41
N LEU A 178 -21.70 59.45 74.04
CA LEU A 178 -22.32 60.74 74.35
C LEU A 178 -21.69 61.36 75.61
N PRO A 179 -21.55 62.70 75.70
CA PRO A 179 -21.03 63.39 76.89
C PRO A 179 -21.85 62.99 78.12
N LYS A 180 -21.29 62.92 79.34
CA LYS A 180 -22.08 62.61 80.56
C LYS A 180 -23.03 63.76 80.93
N LEU A 181 -24.18 63.47 81.56
CA LEU A 181 -25.09 64.53 82.02
C LEU A 181 -24.42 65.26 83.19
N PRO A 182 -24.54 66.60 83.28
CA PRO A 182 -24.09 67.33 84.44
C PRO A 182 -24.92 66.93 85.68
N VAL A 183 -24.26 66.63 86.79
CA VAL A 183 -24.91 66.34 88.07
C VAL A 183 -25.24 67.66 88.75
N LEU A 184 -26.54 67.97 88.84
CA LEU A 184 -27.01 69.19 89.50
C LEU A 184 -27.19 68.87 90.99
N GLY A 185 -26.36 69.49 91.85
CA GLY A 185 -26.35 69.23 93.29
C GLY A 185 -27.53 69.83 94.08
N SER A 186 -28.68 70.06 93.44
CA SER A 186 -29.87 70.64 94.06
C SER A 186 -31.14 69.96 93.56
N THR A 187 -32.02 69.56 94.49
CA THR A 187 -33.33 68.92 94.24
C THR A 187 -34.47 69.94 94.21
N THR A 188 -34.19 71.19 93.86
CA THR A 188 -35.25 72.19 93.67
C THR A 188 -35.87 72.01 92.28
N GLU A 189 -37.19 72.17 92.19
CA GLU A 189 -38.01 71.88 91.00
C GLU A 189 -37.47 72.49 89.70
N ARG A 190 -36.83 73.68 89.78
CA ARG A 190 -36.17 74.35 88.65
C ARG A 190 -34.98 73.56 88.06
N TYR A 191 -34.20 72.88 88.89
CA TYR A 191 -33.07 72.07 88.45
C TYR A 191 -33.52 70.68 87.96
N GLU A 192 -34.62 70.14 88.49
CA GLU A 192 -35.23 68.89 88.02
C GLU A 192 -35.77 69.04 86.59
N GLY A 193 -36.47 70.13 86.29
CA GLY A 193 -36.95 70.42 84.93
C GLY A 193 -35.81 70.58 83.91
N PHE A 194 -34.70 71.21 84.30
CA PHE A 194 -33.50 71.32 83.46
C PHE A 194 -32.83 69.95 83.23
N ALA A 195 -32.71 69.12 84.28
CA ALA A 195 -32.18 67.77 84.17
C ALA A 195 -33.05 66.88 83.26
N ALA A 196 -34.38 66.99 83.35
CA ALA A 196 -35.33 66.28 82.49
C ALA A 196 -35.23 66.72 81.03
N GLY A 197 -35.15 68.02 80.76
CA GLY A 197 -34.95 68.57 79.41
C GLY A 197 -33.62 68.14 78.78
N ALA A 198 -32.52 68.22 79.54
CA ALA A 198 -31.20 67.78 79.07
C ALA A 198 -31.14 66.26 78.80
N SER A 199 -31.89 65.47 79.58
CA SER A 199 -32.03 64.03 79.35
C SER A 199 -32.86 63.73 78.10
N SER A 200 -33.98 64.45 77.88
CA SER A 200 -34.82 64.30 76.67
C SER A 200 -34.02 64.60 75.41
N MET A 201 -33.32 65.74 75.37
CA MET A 201 -32.49 66.11 74.21
C MET A 201 -31.37 65.10 73.94
N ARG A 202 -30.76 64.56 75.00
CA ARG A 202 -29.76 63.50 74.85
C ARG A 202 -30.35 62.23 74.27
N ASN A 203 -31.52 61.80 74.74
CA ASN A 203 -32.20 60.61 74.25
C ASN A 203 -32.65 60.80 72.79
N GLU A 204 -33.10 62.00 72.41
CA GLU A 204 -33.39 62.34 71.02
C GLU A 204 -32.13 62.24 70.14
N CYS A 205 -31.00 62.76 70.62
CA CYS A 205 -29.71 62.59 69.93
C CYS A 205 -29.28 61.13 69.83
N ALA A 206 -29.42 60.34 70.90
CA ALA A 206 -29.10 58.90 70.89
C ALA A 206 -30.00 58.15 69.89
N ASN A 207 -31.30 58.42 69.89
CA ASN A 207 -32.26 57.83 68.95
C ASN A 207 -31.95 58.21 67.50
N ALA A 208 -31.54 59.46 67.23
CA ALA A 208 -31.13 59.89 65.90
C ALA A 208 -29.84 59.19 65.43
N ILE A 209 -28.89 58.95 66.34
CA ILE A 209 -27.64 58.22 66.07
C ILE A 209 -27.93 56.73 65.79
N HIS A 210 -28.80 56.10 66.58
CA HIS A 210 -29.25 54.73 66.34
C HIS A 210 -30.04 54.59 65.04
N ALA A 211 -30.93 55.54 64.73
CA ALA A 211 -31.65 55.57 63.46
C ALA A 211 -30.71 55.73 62.25
N ALA A 212 -29.53 56.32 62.45
CA ALA A 212 -28.45 56.37 61.46
C ALA A 212 -27.59 55.09 61.43
N GLY A 213 -27.88 54.09 62.26
CA GLY A 213 -27.20 52.79 62.28
C GLY A 213 -25.89 52.75 63.09
N ILE A 214 -25.65 53.72 63.97
CA ILE A 214 -24.44 53.80 64.80
C ILE A 214 -24.80 53.44 66.25
N LYS A 215 -23.95 52.63 66.89
CA LYS A 215 -24.15 52.24 68.29
C LYS A 215 -23.69 53.35 69.23
N VAL A 216 -24.41 53.62 70.31
CA VAL A 216 -24.01 54.56 71.36
C VAL A 216 -23.41 53.79 72.54
N GLU A 217 -22.22 54.15 73.01
CA GLU A 217 -21.60 53.50 74.18
C GLU A 217 -22.20 54.01 75.49
N GLY A 218 -22.46 53.08 76.41
CA GLY A 218 -22.94 53.39 77.77
C GLY A 218 -24.46 53.48 77.90
N GLU A 219 -25.21 52.94 76.93
CA GLU A 219 -26.54 52.38 77.17
C GLU A 219 -26.47 51.08 78.01
#